data_AF-A0A1Y1LM54-F1
#
_entry.id   AF-A0A1Y1LM54-F1
#
_cell.length_a   1.000
_cell.length_b   1.000
_cell.length_c   1.000
_cell.angle_alpha   90.00
_cell.angle_beta   90.00
_cell.angle_gamma   90.00
#
_symmetry.space_group_name_H-M   'P 1'
#
loop_
_entity.id
_entity.type
_entity.pdbx_description
1 polymer ?
#
loop_
_entity_poly.entity_id
_entity_poly.type
_entity_poly.pdbx_seq_one_letter_code
_entity_poly.pdbx_strand_id
1 'polypeptide(L)'
;GKFVMEDVHKIGGTPSLLKFLLKEGLLDGSGITVTGKTMKQNMENVPDFPSDQQIIRPLSNPIKPTGHIQILRGSLAPGGCVGKITGKEGLQFTGKAKVYDSESDMIASLERGEIKKGEKSVVIIRYDGPKGGPG
;
A
#
# COMPACT_ATOMS: atom_id res chain seq x y z
N GLY A 1 6.30 -4.72 -6.37
CA GLY A 1 7.74 -4.43 -6.46
C GLY A 1 8.40 -5.60 -7.17
N LYS A 2 9.72 -5.79 -7.00
CA LYS A 2 10.44 -6.96 -7.54
C LYS A 2 10.73 -8.04 -6.49
N PHE A 3 10.89 -7.64 -5.24
CA PHE A 3 11.38 -8.47 -4.14
C PHE A 3 10.25 -8.95 -3.22
N VAL A 4 10.54 -10.00 -2.45
CA VAL A 4 9.67 -10.58 -1.42
C VAL A 4 10.26 -10.37 -0.01
N MET A 5 9.54 -10.78 1.04
CA MET A 5 9.98 -10.54 2.43
C MET A 5 11.26 -11.33 2.79
N GLU A 6 11.48 -12.50 2.18
CA GLU A 6 12.72 -13.26 2.36
C GLU A 6 13.95 -12.46 1.89
N ASP A 7 13.84 -11.72 0.80
CA ASP A 7 14.93 -10.86 0.31
C ASP A 7 15.23 -9.73 1.30
N VAL A 8 14.18 -9.16 1.90
CA VAL A 8 14.33 -8.15 2.97
C VAL A 8 15.02 -8.76 4.18
N HIS A 9 14.66 -9.99 4.56
CA HIS A 9 15.31 -10.70 5.66
C HIS A 9 16.81 -10.90 5.40
N LYS A 10 17.20 -11.32 4.19
CA LYS A 10 18.60 -11.54 3.78
C LYS A 10 19.47 -10.28 3.88
N ILE A 11 18.88 -9.08 3.79
CA ILE A 11 19.62 -7.82 3.90
C ILE A 11 19.55 -7.18 5.31
N GLY A 12 19.01 -7.87 6.31
CA GLY A 12 18.92 -7.38 7.70
C GLY A 12 17.50 -7.32 8.28
N GLY A 13 16.49 -7.55 7.46
CA GLY A 13 15.09 -7.66 7.88
C GLY A 13 14.47 -6.35 8.36
N THR A 14 13.31 -6.48 9.01
CA THR A 14 12.57 -5.35 9.59
C THR A 14 13.39 -4.51 10.59
N PRO A 15 14.24 -5.08 11.47
CA PRO A 15 15.06 -4.27 12.37
C PRO A 15 15.96 -3.27 11.64
N SER A 16 16.67 -3.69 10.58
CA SER A 16 17.52 -2.77 9.80
C SER A 16 16.71 -1.68 9.11
N LEU A 17 15.48 -1.99 8.66
CA LEU A 17 14.55 -0.98 8.13
C LEU A 17 14.15 0.05 9.19
N LEU A 18 13.79 -0.39 10.39
CA LEU A 18 13.42 0.51 11.49
C LEU A 18 14.61 1.37 11.91
N LYS A 19 15.82 0.80 11.99
CA LYS A 19 17.07 1.55 12.26
C LYS A 19 17.33 2.62 11.20
N PHE A 20 17.16 2.28 9.92
CA PHE A 20 17.27 3.24 8.82
C PHE A 20 16.26 4.39 8.97
N LEU A 21 14.97 4.09 9.18
CA LEU A 21 13.93 5.12 9.32
C LEU A 21 14.12 6.00 10.57
N LEU A 22 14.65 5.46 11.66
CA LEU A 22 15.04 6.23 12.85
C LEU A 22 16.18 7.19 12.55
N LYS A 23 17.23 6.75 11.83
CA LYS A 23 18.36 7.60 11.44
C LYS A 23 17.94 8.75 10.52
N GLU A 24 16.99 8.50 9.63
CA GLU A 24 16.41 9.50 8.74
C GLU A 24 15.38 10.42 9.44
N GLY A 25 15.12 10.22 10.75
CA GLY A 25 14.20 11.04 11.53
C GLY A 25 12.72 10.84 11.18
N LEU A 26 12.36 9.74 10.52
CA LEU A 26 10.98 9.42 10.12
C LEU A 26 10.20 8.65 11.20
N LEU A 27 10.88 8.17 12.23
CA LEU A 27 10.27 7.47 13.36
C LEU A 27 10.70 8.09 14.68
N ASP A 28 9.78 8.13 15.65
CA ASP A 28 10.11 8.35 17.05
C ASP A 28 10.43 7.01 17.72
N GLY A 29 11.67 6.87 18.20
CA GLY A 29 12.17 5.67 18.85
C GLY A 29 12.00 5.64 20.37
N SER A 30 11.33 6.64 20.97
CA SER A 30 11.21 6.79 22.43
C SER A 30 10.25 5.79 23.09
N GLY A 31 9.30 5.24 22.32
CA GLY A 31 8.28 4.32 22.82
C GLY A 31 8.85 2.99 23.33
N ILE A 32 8.32 2.52 24.45
CA ILE A 32 8.61 1.19 25.03
C ILE A 32 8.05 0.09 24.13
N THR A 33 8.80 -1.00 24.02
CA THR A 33 8.42 -2.20 23.27
C THR A 33 8.24 -3.39 24.20
N VAL A 34 7.77 -4.51 23.66
CA VAL A 34 7.58 -5.76 24.40
C VAL A 34 8.87 -6.36 25.01
N THR A 35 10.05 -5.89 24.61
CA THR A 35 11.34 -6.28 25.22
C THR A 35 11.61 -5.57 26.56
N GLY A 36 10.75 -4.62 26.96
CA GLY A 36 10.97 -3.73 28.10
C GLY A 36 11.94 -2.57 27.81
N LYS A 37 12.47 -2.49 26.59
CA LYS A 37 13.34 -1.40 26.12
C LYS A 37 12.61 -0.50 25.13
N THR A 38 13.10 0.72 24.96
CA THR A 38 12.62 1.61 23.90
C THR A 38 12.98 1.06 22.51
N MET A 39 12.24 1.47 21.48
CA MET A 39 12.57 1.08 20.10
C MET A 39 13.99 1.50 19.73
N LYS A 40 14.41 2.71 20.12
CA LYS A 40 15.78 3.21 19.90
C LYS A 40 16.83 2.28 20.51
N GLN A 41 16.63 1.85 21.77
CA GLN A 41 17.53 0.91 22.45
C GLN A 41 17.60 -0.44 21.74
N ASN A 42 16.48 -0.96 21.25
CA ASN A 42 16.48 -2.22 20.50
C ASN A 42 17.30 -2.12 19.20
N MET A 43 17.38 -0.94 18.59
CA MET A 43 18.06 -0.73 17.30
C MET A 43 19.56 -0.43 17.41
N GLU A 44 20.10 -0.25 18.62
CA GLU A 44 21.52 0.10 18.83
C GLU A 44 22.45 -0.92 18.16
N ASN A 45 22.21 -2.21 18.39
CA ASN A 45 23.07 -3.31 17.93
C ASN A 45 22.63 -3.95 16.60
N VAL A 46 21.58 -3.44 15.97
CA VAL A 46 21.10 -3.95 14.67
C VAL A 46 22.03 -3.46 13.55
N PRO A 47 22.50 -4.29 12.62
CA PRO A 47 23.35 -3.83 11.52
C PRO A 47 22.59 -2.91 10.57
N ASP A 48 23.30 -1.97 9.94
CA ASP A 48 22.77 -1.24 8.80
C ASP A 48 22.62 -2.18 7.58
N PHE A 49 21.88 -1.72 6.58
CA PHE A 49 21.76 -2.45 5.32
C PHE A 49 23.13 -2.61 4.63
N PRO A 50 23.39 -3.74 3.94
CA PRO A 50 24.52 -3.86 3.01
C PRO A 50 24.51 -2.70 2.02
N SER A 51 25.66 -2.10 1.71
CA SER A 51 25.72 -0.91 0.86
C SER A 51 25.33 -1.16 -0.60
N ASP A 52 25.40 -2.42 -1.04
CA ASP A 52 25.12 -2.89 -2.40
C ASP A 52 23.69 -3.42 -2.60
N GLN A 53 22.87 -3.48 -1.53
CA GLN A 53 21.48 -3.92 -1.64
C GLN A 53 20.64 -2.96 -2.51
N GLN A 54 19.68 -3.51 -3.26
CA GLN A 54 18.86 -2.76 -4.23
C GLN A 54 17.37 -2.66 -3.85
N ILE A 55 17.01 -3.10 -2.65
CA ILE A 55 15.63 -3.27 -2.19
C ILE A 55 15.11 -1.99 -1.53
N ILE A 56 15.81 -1.48 -0.51
CA ILE A 56 15.47 -0.25 0.21
C ILE A 56 16.21 0.92 -0.43
N ARG A 57 15.45 1.87 -1.00
CA ARG A 57 16.04 3.04 -1.64
C ARG A 57 16.37 4.14 -0.62
N PRO A 58 17.43 4.93 -0.85
CA PRO A 58 17.70 6.12 -0.05
C PRO A 58 16.60 7.16 -0.24
N LEU A 59 16.42 8.06 0.75
CA LEU A 59 15.42 9.14 0.67
C LEU A 59 15.67 10.12 -0.47
N SER A 60 16.91 10.23 -0.95
CA SER A 60 17.27 11.05 -2.11
C SER A 60 16.78 10.49 -3.46
N ASN A 61 16.44 9.20 -3.52
CA ASN A 61 15.96 8.55 -4.75
C ASN A 61 14.80 7.58 -4.43
N PRO A 62 13.67 8.07 -3.92
CA PRO A 62 12.57 7.21 -3.52
C PRO A 62 11.84 6.65 -4.76
N ILE A 63 11.09 5.56 -4.59
CA ILE A 63 10.21 5.04 -5.66
C ILE A 63 9.10 6.05 -5.98
N LYS A 64 8.58 6.71 -4.94
CA LYS A 64 7.60 7.79 -5.00
C LYS A 64 7.91 8.76 -3.86
N PRO A 65 7.82 10.09 -4.07
CA PRO A 65 8.15 11.08 -3.04
C PRO A 65 7.19 11.07 -1.83
N THR A 66 6.02 10.44 -1.96
CA THR A 66 5.02 10.32 -0.89
C THR A 66 4.54 8.87 -0.77
N GLY A 67 3.81 8.55 0.31
CA GLY A 67 3.21 7.23 0.50
C GLY A 67 2.23 6.82 -0.61
N HIS A 68 2.09 5.51 -0.82
CA HIS A 68 1.15 4.97 -1.80
C HIS A 68 -0.30 5.06 -1.35
N ILE A 69 -0.57 4.99 -0.04
CA ILE A 69 -1.93 5.09 0.50
C ILE A 69 -2.41 6.52 0.35
N GLN A 70 -3.57 6.70 -0.26
CA GLN A 70 -4.26 7.97 -0.44
C GLN A 70 -5.69 7.85 0.09
N ILE A 71 -6.14 8.89 0.79
CA ILE A 71 -7.52 8.99 1.26
C ILE A 71 -8.29 9.86 0.26
N LEU A 72 -9.33 9.29 -0.35
CA LEU A 72 -10.18 10.00 -1.30
C LEU A 72 -11.54 10.27 -0.69
N ARG A 73 -12.12 11.43 -1.00
CA ARG A 73 -13.47 11.84 -0.62
C ARG A 73 -14.21 12.37 -1.85
N GLY A 74 -15.51 12.54 -1.72
CA GLY A 74 -16.37 13.09 -2.76
C GLY A 74 -17.80 12.62 -2.59
N SER A 75 -18.65 12.91 -3.59
CA SER A 75 -20.07 12.56 -3.57
C SER A 75 -20.33 11.06 -3.39
N LEU A 76 -19.46 10.19 -3.91
CA LEU A 76 -19.60 8.72 -3.80
C LEU A 76 -18.94 8.12 -2.56
N ALA A 77 -18.08 8.86 -1.86
CA ALA A 77 -17.38 8.40 -0.66
C ALA A 77 -17.29 9.53 0.38
N PRO A 78 -18.43 10.03 0.91
CA PRO A 78 -18.43 11.15 1.85
C PRO A 78 -17.69 10.83 3.16
N GLY A 79 -17.74 9.58 3.62
CA GLY A 79 -16.97 9.09 4.78
C GLY A 79 -15.48 8.83 4.49
N GLY A 80 -15.07 8.89 3.23
CA GLY A 80 -13.72 8.55 2.77
C GLY A 80 -13.59 7.13 2.23
N CYS A 81 -12.62 6.93 1.35
CA CYS A 81 -12.17 5.63 0.86
C CYS A 81 -10.64 5.63 0.70
N VAL A 82 -10.06 4.45 0.50
CA VAL A 82 -8.61 4.26 0.45
C VAL A 82 -8.20 3.78 -0.94
N GLY A 83 -7.29 4.51 -1.58
CA GLY A 83 -6.66 4.12 -2.84
C GLY A 83 -5.17 3.84 -2.66
N LYS A 84 -4.66 2.82 -3.36
CA LYS A 84 -3.21 2.58 -3.49
C LYS A 84 -2.72 3.20 -4.80
N ILE A 85 -2.09 4.36 -4.73
CA ILE A 85 -1.71 5.19 -5.88
C ILE A 85 -0.19 5.13 -6.09
N THR A 86 0.24 4.57 -7.22
CA THR A 86 1.64 4.34 -7.55
C THR A 86 2.35 5.56 -8.16
N GLY A 87 1.58 6.50 -8.70
CA GLY A 87 2.04 7.63 -9.51
C GLY A 87 2.12 7.34 -11.01
N LYS A 88 1.78 6.12 -11.45
CA LYS A 88 1.87 5.70 -12.87
C LYS A 88 0.51 5.60 -13.57
N GLU A 89 -0.58 5.75 -12.81
CA GLU A 89 -1.94 5.60 -13.32
C GLU A 89 -2.56 6.90 -13.85
N GLY A 90 -1.87 8.04 -13.69
CA GLY A 90 -2.40 9.37 -13.99
C GLY A 90 -3.17 9.99 -12.82
N LEU A 91 -3.67 11.21 -13.00
CA LEU A 91 -4.32 11.98 -11.93
C LEU A 91 -5.86 11.93 -11.98
N GLN A 92 -6.44 11.51 -13.10
CA GLN A 92 -7.89 11.46 -13.28
C GLN A 92 -8.29 10.24 -14.10
N PHE A 93 -9.45 9.68 -13.74
CA PHE A 93 -10.14 8.67 -14.50
C PHE A 93 -11.63 9.01 -14.57
N THR A 94 -12.24 8.87 -15.74
CA THR A 94 -13.67 9.08 -15.95
C THR A 94 -14.17 8.02 -16.93
N GLY A 95 -15.26 7.36 -16.57
CA GLY A 95 -15.83 6.27 -17.36
C GLY A 95 -17.28 6.00 -17.00
N LYS A 96 -17.94 5.18 -17.82
CA LYS A 96 -19.31 4.74 -17.61
C LYS A 96 -19.38 3.79 -16.40
N ALA A 97 -20.31 4.03 -15.49
CA ALA A 97 -20.53 3.13 -14.36
C ALA A 97 -21.06 1.77 -14.84
N LYS A 98 -20.43 0.69 -14.38
CA LYS A 98 -20.92 -0.70 -14.49
C LYS A 98 -21.06 -1.24 -13.07
N VAL A 99 -22.29 -1.41 -12.62
CA VAL A 99 -22.64 -1.65 -11.21
C VAL A 99 -23.04 -3.10 -11.02
N TYR A 100 -22.49 -3.70 -9.98
CA TYR A 100 -22.72 -5.09 -9.59
C TYR A 100 -23.00 -5.14 -8.09
N ASP A 101 -23.92 -6.01 -7.68
CA ASP A 101 -24.32 -6.17 -6.28
C ASP A 101 -23.53 -7.26 -5.55
N SER A 102 -22.65 -7.98 -6.28
CA SER A 102 -21.71 -8.96 -5.74
C SER A 102 -20.46 -9.10 -6.62
N GLU A 103 -19.36 -9.60 -6.04
CA GLU A 103 -18.16 -9.98 -6.80
C GLU A 103 -18.46 -11.02 -7.89
N SER A 104 -19.32 -12.01 -7.58
CA SER A 104 -19.68 -13.09 -8.50
C SER A 104 -20.37 -12.56 -9.77
N ASP A 105 -21.25 -11.57 -9.64
CA ASP A 105 -21.92 -10.95 -10.79
C ASP A 105 -20.93 -10.19 -11.68
N MET A 106 -19.96 -9.50 -11.06
CA MET A 106 -18.90 -8.79 -11.78
C MET A 106 -18.02 -9.78 -12.56
N ILE A 107 -17.61 -10.89 -11.93
CA ILE A 107 -16.82 -11.94 -12.58
C ILE A 107 -17.58 -12.55 -13.75
N ALA A 108 -18.86 -12.92 -13.57
CA ALA A 108 -19.66 -13.50 -14.63
C ALA A 108 -19.83 -12.54 -15.83
N SER A 109 -19.94 -11.23 -15.57
CA SER A 109 -19.97 -10.18 -16.60
C SER A 109 -18.63 -10.05 -17.34
N LEU A 110 -17.52 -10.15 -16.61
CA LEU A 110 -16.17 -10.16 -17.18
C LEU A 110 -15.96 -11.39 -18.10
N GLU A 111 -16.36 -12.58 -17.66
CA GLU A 111 -16.25 -13.83 -18.42
C GLU A 111 -17.09 -13.81 -19.71
N ARG A 112 -18.25 -13.14 -19.69
CA ARG A 112 -19.07 -12.90 -20.88
C ARG A 112 -18.52 -11.80 -21.81
N GLY A 113 -17.41 -11.15 -21.44
CA GLY A 113 -16.78 -10.09 -22.25
C GLY A 113 -17.55 -8.77 -22.25
N GLU A 114 -18.38 -8.51 -21.25
CA GLU A 114 -19.18 -7.29 -21.15
C GLU A 114 -18.35 -6.07 -20.73
N ILE A 115 -17.17 -6.30 -20.14
CA ILE A 115 -16.15 -5.28 -19.84
C ILE A 115 -15.16 -5.22 -21.01
N LYS A 116 -15.41 -4.30 -21.95
CA LYS A 116 -14.69 -4.23 -23.23
C LYS A 116 -13.40 -3.42 -23.14
N LYS A 117 -12.32 -3.95 -23.73
CA LYS A 117 -11.07 -3.21 -23.93
C LYS A 117 -11.34 -1.94 -24.75
N GLY A 118 -10.81 -0.81 -24.30
CA GLY A 118 -10.95 0.50 -24.96
C GLY A 118 -12.17 1.31 -24.52
N GLU A 119 -13.16 0.70 -23.86
CA GLU A 119 -14.24 1.42 -23.19
C GLU A 119 -13.74 1.90 -21.82
N LYS A 120 -13.88 3.20 -21.52
CA LYS A 120 -13.65 3.69 -20.16
C LYS A 120 -14.83 3.30 -19.28
N SER A 121 -14.68 2.26 -18.48
CA SER A 121 -15.68 1.83 -17.50
C SER A 121 -15.18 2.02 -16.07
N VAL A 122 -16.06 2.48 -15.18
CA VAL A 122 -15.86 2.48 -13.72
C VAL A 122 -16.65 1.31 -13.18
N VAL A 123 -15.95 0.22 -12.80
CA VAL A 123 -16.57 -0.96 -12.19
C VAL A 123 -16.88 -0.64 -10.73
N ILE A 124 -18.13 -0.85 -10.34
CA ILE A 124 -18.63 -0.61 -8.98
C ILE A 124 -19.19 -1.93 -8.48
N ILE A 125 -18.53 -2.52 -7.49
CA ILE A 125 -19.06 -3.65 -6.73
C ILE A 125 -19.53 -3.07 -5.40
N ARG A 126 -20.82 -3.24 -5.09
CA ARG A 126 -21.44 -2.67 -3.89
C ARG A 126 -22.12 -3.77 -3.08
N TYR A 127 -22.57 -3.39 -1.89
CA TYR A 127 -23.04 -4.30 -0.86
C TYR A 127 -21.96 -5.20 -0.24
N ASP A 128 -20.72 -5.23 -0.72
CA ASP A 128 -19.60 -5.95 -0.06
C ASP A 128 -18.93 -5.17 1.10
N GLY A 129 -19.67 -4.30 1.79
CA GLY A 129 -19.17 -3.66 3.01
C GLY A 129 -19.27 -4.59 4.23
N PRO A 130 -18.72 -4.20 5.41
CA PRO A 130 -18.68 -5.05 6.61
C PRO A 130 -20.01 -5.68 7.03
N LYS A 131 -21.13 -5.01 6.70
CA LYS A 131 -22.48 -5.49 6.99
C LYS A 131 -23.20 -6.09 5.79
N GLY A 132 -22.89 -5.65 4.57
CA GLY A 132 -23.64 -6.10 3.39
C GLY A 132 -23.09 -7.41 2.84
N GLY A 133 -21.77 -7.65 2.93
CA GLY A 133 -21.08 -8.85 2.46
C GLY A 133 -21.19 -10.06 3.40
N PRO A 134 -21.60 -9.85 4.67
CA PRO A 134 -20.77 -9.93 5.89
C PRO A 134 -19.24 -10.13 5.76
N GLY A 135 -18.48 -9.48 6.66
CA GLY A 135 -17.02 -9.63 6.81
C GLY A 135 -16.27 -8.33 6.62
#